data_AF-A0A0V8QJJ9-F1
#
_entry.id   AF-A0A0V8QJJ9-F1
#
_cell.length_a   1.000
_cell.length_b   1.000
_cell.length_c   1.000
_cell.angle_alpha   90.00
_cell.angle_beta   90.00
_cell.angle_gamma   90.00
#
_symmetry.space_group_name_H-M   'P 1'
#
loop_
_entity.id
_entity.type
_entity.pdbx_description
1 polymer ?
#
loop_
_entity_poly.entity_id
_entity_poly.type
_entity_poly.pdbx_seq_one_letter_code
_entity_poly.pdbx_strand_id
1 'polypeptide(L)' 'MIHTDITKNVAKYVKDIGVNLSELSRKAEIPYSSLYASLAEGGRGRELRAKELVSICFVLRINPMNFVDKKDKE' A
#
# COMPACT_ATOMS: atom_id res chain seq x y z
N MET A 1 14.89 16.77 2.94
CA MET A 1 13.90 15.90 3.62
C MET A 1 13.31 15.00 2.54
N ILE A 2 13.65 13.71 2.53
CA ILE A 2 13.13 12.78 1.52
C ILE A 2 11.72 12.42 1.98
N HIS A 3 10.69 12.98 1.33
CA HIS A 3 9.31 12.55 1.54
C HIS A 3 9.08 11.29 0.72
N THR A 4 9.36 10.13 1.30
CA THR A 4 8.91 8.86 0.72
C THR A 4 7.41 8.72 0.95
N ASP A 5 6.64 8.74 -0.13
CA ASP A 5 5.21 8.47 -0.08
C ASP A 5 4.98 6.95 -0.09
N ILE A 6 5.02 6.35 1.10
CA ILE A 6 4.83 4.90 1.30
C ILE A 6 3.51 4.44 0.69
N THR A 7 2.45 5.25 0.79
CA THR A 7 1.14 4.92 0.23
C THR A 7 1.20 4.77 -1.29
N LYS A 8 1.87 5.70 -1.99
CA LYS A 8 2.09 5.58 -3.44
C LYS A 8 2.92 4.36 -3.82
N ASN A 9 3.98 4.05 -3.07
CA ASN A 9 4.82 2.89 -3.33
C ASN A 9 4.03 1.58 -3.19
N VAL A 10 3.17 1.48 -2.16
CA VAL A 10 2.26 0.33 -2.00
C VAL A 10 1.21 0.29 -3.11
N ALA A 11 0.60 1.42 -3.46
CA ALA A 11 -0.40 1.51 -4.53
C ALA A 11 0.17 1.02 -5.87
N LYS A 12 1.37 1.48 -6.22
CA LYS A 12 2.10 1.03 -7.40
C LYS A 12 2.34 -0.47 -7.35
N TYR A 13 2.89 -0.99 -6.25
CA TYR A 13 3.16 -2.43 -6.12
C TYR A 13 1.90 -3.27 -6.30
N VAL A 14 0.81 -2.92 -5.60
CA VAL A 14 -0.49 -3.61 -5.68
C VAL A 14 -1.03 -3.62 -7.11
N LYS A 15 -0.87 -2.52 -7.85
CA LYS A 15 -1.22 -2.42 -9.28
C LYS A 15 -0.34 -3.31 -10.14
N ASP A 16 0.97 -3.27 -9.95
CA ASP A 16 1.95 -3.99 -10.76
C ASP A 16 1.79 -5.52 -10.63
N ILE A 17 1.42 -6.03 -9.45
CA ILE A 17 1.16 -7.46 -9.23
C ILE A 17 -0.30 -7.88 -9.48
N GLY A 18 -1.15 -6.95 -9.95
CA GLY A 18 -2.53 -7.25 -10.35
C GLY A 18 -3.46 -7.67 -9.22
N VAL A 19 -3.22 -7.19 -7.98
CA VAL A 19 -4.04 -7.59 -6.83
C VAL A 19 -5.45 -7.02 -6.93
N ASN A 20 -6.45 -7.88 -6.69
CA ASN A 20 -7.84 -7.48 -6.59
C ASN A 20 -8.11 -6.80 -5.23
N LEU A 21 -8.47 -5.51 -5.24
CA LEU A 21 -8.72 -4.74 -4.02
C LEU A 21 -9.90 -5.29 -3.19
N SER A 22 -10.91 -5.90 -3.81
CA SER A 22 -12.03 -6.54 -3.08
C SER A 22 -11.56 -7.77 -2.32
N GLU A 23 -10.63 -8.53 -2.90
CA GLU A 23 -10.03 -9.68 -2.21
C GLU A 23 -9.07 -9.23 -1.10
N LEU A 24 -8.23 -8.23 -1.38
CA LEU A 24 -7.32 -7.65 -0.40
C LEU A 24 -8.09 -7.07 0.78
N SER A 25 -9.23 -6.41 0.54
CA SER A 25 -10.12 -5.88 1.58
C SER A 25 -10.55 -6.96 2.57
N ARG A 26 -10.99 -8.12 2.05
CA ARG A 26 -11.42 -9.24 2.88
C ARG A 26 -10.27 -9.87 3.67
N LYS A 27 -9.13 -10.09 3.02
CA LYS A 27 -7.97 -10.75 3.65
C LYS A 27 -7.25 -9.86 4.66
N ALA A 28 -7.17 -8.56 4.40
CA ALA A 28 -6.50 -7.59 5.26
C ALA A 28 -7.44 -6.98 6.32
N GLU A 29 -8.73 -7.33 6.29
CA GLU A 29 -9.76 -6.78 7.18
C GLU A 29 -9.83 -5.23 7.12
N ILE A 30 -9.63 -4.67 5.93
CA ILE A 30 -9.69 -3.22 5.67
C ILE A 30 -10.90 -2.96 4.79
N PRO A 31 -11.75 -1.96 5.11
CA PRO A 31 -12.87 -1.62 4.25
C PRO A 31 -12.44 -1.32 2.82
N TYR A 32 -13.13 -1.89 1.84
CA TYR A 32 -12.84 -1.69 0.41
C TYR A 32 -12.76 -0.20 0.04
N SER A 33 -13.65 0.63 0.59
CA SER A 33 -13.64 2.08 0.37
C SER A 33 -12.36 2.75 0.86
N SER A 34 -11.74 2.24 1.93
CA SER A 34 -10.45 2.73 2.44
C SER A 34 -9.31 2.31 1.53
N LEU A 35 -9.29 1.05 1.06
CA LEU A 35 -8.30 0.59 0.08
C LEU A 35 -8.42 1.35 -1.25
N TYR A 36 -9.64 1.54 -1.75
CA TYR A 36 -9.89 2.27 -2.98
C TYR A 36 -9.42 3.73 -2.87
N ALA A 37 -9.74 4.42 -1.77
CA ALA A 37 -9.32 5.80 -1.56
C ALA A 37 -7.79 5.96 -1.46
N SER A 38 -7.07 4.92 -1.05
CA SER A 38 -5.61 4.93 -0.85
C SER A 38 -4.81 4.35 -2.03
N LEU A 39 -5.30 3.31 -2.70
CA LEU A 39 -4.52 2.49 -3.63
C LEU A 39 -5.03 2.51 -5.07
N ALA A 40 -6.29 2.88 -5.31
CA ALA A 40 -6.86 2.86 -6.65
C ALA A 40 -6.48 4.12 -7.45
N GLU A 41 -6.35 3.94 -8.77
CA GLU A 41 -6.26 5.03 -9.72
C GLU A 41 -7.60 5.80 -9.73
N GLY A 42 -7.56 7.10 -9.40
CA GLY A 42 -8.77 7.91 -9.15
C GLY A 42 -9.25 7.93 -7.68
N GLY A 43 -8.53 7.27 -6.78
CA GLY A 43 -8.73 7.41 -5.33
C GLY A 43 -8.48 8.84 -4.83
N ARG A 44 -8.95 9.15 -3.62
CA ARG A 44 -8.87 10.51 -3.04
C ARG A 44 -7.48 10.87 -2.48
N GLY A 45 -6.45 10.08 -2.76
CA GLY A 45 -5.11 10.29 -2.20
C GLY A 45 -5.06 10.10 -0.67
N ARG A 46 -5.92 9.25 -0.12
CA ARG A 46 -5.94 8.97 1.32
C ARG A 46 -4.68 8.22 1.73
N GLU A 47 -3.97 8.69 2.73
CA GLU A 47 -2.82 7.98 3.28
C GLU A 47 -3.23 6.66 3.96
N LEU A 48 -2.44 5.60 3.78
CA LEU A 48 -2.60 4.36 4.54
C LEU A 48 -2.23 4.59 6.01
N ARG A 49 -3.11 4.16 6.92
CA ARG A 49 -2.76 4.12 8.35
C ARG A 49 -1.72 3.02 8.58
N ALA A 50 -0.89 3.16 9.61
CA ALA A 50 0.12 2.16 9.96
C ALA A 50 -0.45 0.73 10.06
N LYS A 51 -1.61 0.56 10.72
CA LYS A 51 -2.28 -0.74 10.82
C LYS A 51 -2.70 -1.33 9.46
N GLU A 52 -3.11 -0.47 8.53
CA GLU A 52 -3.54 -0.87 7.20
C GLU A 52 -2.35 -1.31 6.37
N LEU A 53 -1.26 -0.53 6.40
CA LEU A 53 0.02 -0.89 5.78
C LEU A 53 0.50 -2.26 6.27
N VAL A 54 0.58 -2.47 7.59
CA VAL A 54 1.06 -3.73 8.16
C VAL A 54 0.16 -4.90 7.75
N SER A 55 -1.17 -4.73 7.78
CA SER A 55 -2.10 -5.79 7.39
C SER A 55 -1.98 -6.15 5.90
N ILE A 56 -1.88 -5.15 5.02
CA ILE A 56 -1.64 -5.37 3.57
C ILE A 56 -0.33 -6.12 3.37
N CYS A 57 0.75 -5.68 4.03
CA CYS A 57 2.07 -6.31 3.92
C CYS A 57 2.05 -7.76 4.40
N PHE A 58 1.33 -8.04 5.50
CA PHE A 58 1.16 -9.39 6.02
C PHE A 58 0.43 -10.31 5.02
N VAL A 59 -0.68 -9.85 4.45
CA VAL A 59 -1.45 -10.61 3.45
C VAL A 59 -0.63 -10.89 2.20
N LEU A 60 0.13 -9.90 1.73
CA LEU A 60 0.98 -10.01 0.54
C LEU A 60 2.34 -10.66 0.82
N ARG A 61 2.62 -11.01 2.08
CA ARG A 61 3.91 -11.59 2.54
C ARG A 61 5.13 -10.77 2.11
N ILE A 62 5.02 -9.44 2.17
CA ILE A 62 6.08 -8.50 1.82
C ILE A 62 6.53 -7.71 3.06
N ASN A 63 7.83 -7.42 3.15
CA ASN A 63 8.36 -6.59 4.23
C ASN A 63 7.98 -5.12 3.98
N PRO A 64 7.31 -4.41 4.94
CA PRO A 64 6.97 -3.00 4.80
C PRO A 64 8.17 -2.09 4.46
N MET A 65 9.36 -2.46 4.91
CA MET A 65 10.60 -1.71 4.64
C MET A 65 11.00 -1.70 3.16
N ASN A 66 10.41 -2.58 2.33
CA ASN A 66 10.63 -2.58 0.89
C ASN A 66 9.99 -1.37 0.20
N PHE A 67 9.03 -0.71 0.86
CA PHE A 67 8.36 0.50 0.33
C PHE A 67 9.06 1.79 0.75
N VAL A 68 10.09 1.71 1.59
CA VAL A 68 10.92 2.85 1.94
C VAL A 68 11.96 3.03 0.85
N ASP A 69 12.09 4.24 0.28
CA ASP A 69 13.14 4.52 -0.69
C ASP A 69 14.49 4.27 -0.01
N LYS A 70 15.24 3.30 -0.55
CA LYS A 70 16.62 3.13 -0.11
C LYS A 70 17.38 4.30 -0.68
N LYS A 71 18.03 5.10 0.19
CA LYS A 71 19.12 5.95 -0.27
C LYS A 71 20.08 5.03 -1.02
N ASP A 72 20.26 5.26 -2.31
CA ASP A 72 21.43 4.76 -3.00
C ASP A 72 22.62 5.29 -2.19
N LYS A 73 23.34 4.36 -1.55
CA LYS A 73 24.60 4.69 -0.89
C LYS A 73 25.58 4.98 -2.03
N GLU A 74 25.85 6.26 -2.28
CA GLU A 74 27.16 6.68 -2.78
C GLU A 74 28.26 6.25 -1.80
#